data_AF-A0A9R0TY80-F1
#
_entry.id   AF-A0A9R0TY80-F1
#
_cell.length_a   1.000
_cell.length_b   1.000
_cell.length_c   1.000
_cell.angle_alpha   90.00
_cell.angle_beta   90.00
_cell.angle_gamma   90.00
#
_symmetry.space_group_name_H-M   'P 1'
#
loop_
_entity.id
_entity.type
_entity.pdbx_description
1 polymer ?
#
loop_
_entity_poly.entity_id
_entity_poly.type
_entity_poly.pdbx_seq_one_letter_code
_entity_poly.pdbx_strand_id
1 'polypeptide(L)'
;MGRTTPTRIMVPKNYTQFISILTGYVNSGVVPMSRIDDAVTRILRVKFAMGLFENPYADPVLLKNGKTSDGPMLPLSKKAPKILVAGSHADNLGYQCGGWTIEWQGDSGRITVGTTILDAVRAAVDPSTTVVFAENPDAEFVKKGGFSYAIVAVGEHPYTETAGDNLNLTIPEPGLSTVEAVCGAVQCATVLISGRPVVAQPLLAASDALVAAWLPGSEGQGVTDALFGDYGFTGRLARTWFKSVEQLPMNVGDAHYDPLFPLGFGLTTEGASQGDGVAIHSSM
;
A
#
# COMPACT_ATOMS: atom_id res chain seq x y z
N MET A 1 -40.83 -17.81 -6.38
CA MET A 1 -40.30 -16.46 -6.09
C MET A 1 -39.31 -16.56 -4.94
N GLY A 2 -38.00 -16.62 -5.22
CA GLY A 2 -36.97 -16.61 -4.19
C GLY A 2 -36.85 -15.19 -3.62
N ARG A 3 -37.42 -14.94 -2.44
CA ARG A 3 -37.20 -13.67 -1.73
C ARG A 3 -35.73 -13.63 -1.33
N THR A 4 -34.96 -12.72 -1.91
CA THR A 4 -33.62 -12.37 -1.46
C THR A 4 -33.74 -11.62 -0.13
N THR A 5 -33.83 -12.35 0.97
CA THR A 5 -33.89 -11.72 2.30
C THR A 5 -32.51 -11.16 2.67
N PRO A 6 -32.39 -9.87 3.00
CA PRO A 6 -31.10 -9.24 3.29
C PRO A 6 -30.37 -9.92 4.44
N THR A 7 -29.07 -10.20 4.26
CA THR A 7 -28.18 -10.81 5.28
C THR A 7 -27.38 -9.77 6.07
N ARG A 8 -27.21 -8.57 5.52
CA ARG A 8 -26.57 -7.42 6.15
C ARG A 8 -27.44 -6.19 5.87
N ILE A 9 -27.69 -5.38 6.90
CA ILE A 9 -28.39 -4.11 6.74
C ILE A 9 -27.37 -2.99 6.98
N MET A 10 -27.24 -2.11 6.00
CA MET A 10 -26.42 -0.91 6.13
C MET A 10 -27.24 0.16 6.85
N VAL A 11 -27.09 0.28 8.17
CA VAL A 11 -27.68 1.36 8.98
C VAL A 11 -26.54 2.21 9.54
N PRO A 12 -26.12 3.29 8.86
CA PRO A 12 -24.88 4.00 9.21
C PRO A 12 -25.03 5.04 10.32
N LYS A 13 -26.26 5.44 10.68
CA LYS A 13 -26.51 6.48 11.69
C LYS A 13 -27.25 5.93 12.91
N ASN A 14 -28.46 5.41 12.70
CA ASN A 14 -29.31 4.92 13.78
C ASN A 14 -29.07 3.42 14.08
N TYR A 15 -27.81 2.99 14.14
CA TYR A 15 -27.47 1.58 14.37
C TYR A 15 -27.95 1.11 15.75
N THR A 16 -27.92 1.96 16.78
CA THR A 16 -28.44 1.64 18.12
C THR A 16 -29.94 1.38 18.10
N GLN A 17 -30.69 2.20 17.37
CA GLN A 17 -32.13 2.02 17.17
C GLN A 17 -32.42 0.74 16.36
N PHE A 18 -31.67 0.50 15.28
CA PHE A 18 -31.81 -0.72 14.47
C PHE A 18 -31.49 -1.98 15.28
N ILE A 19 -30.39 -1.99 16.04
CA ILE A 19 -30.01 -3.10 16.91
C ILE A 19 -31.10 -3.33 17.96
N SER A 20 -31.60 -2.27 18.61
CA SER A 20 -32.65 -2.37 19.63
C SER A 20 -33.95 -2.95 19.04
N ILE A 21 -34.41 -2.44 17.90
CA ILE A 21 -35.61 -2.95 17.21
C ILE A 21 -35.42 -4.41 16.79
N LEU A 22 -34.30 -4.74 16.15
CA LEU A 22 -34.04 -6.10 15.69
C LEU A 22 -33.96 -7.08 16.88
N THR A 23 -33.29 -6.69 17.96
CA THR A 23 -33.22 -7.48 19.21
C THR A 23 -34.61 -7.69 19.81
N GLY A 24 -35.45 -6.64 19.85
CA GLY A 24 -36.83 -6.72 20.30
C GLY A 24 -37.68 -7.67 19.45
N TYR A 25 -37.49 -7.67 18.13
CA TYR A 25 -38.17 -8.60 17.22
C TYR A 25 -37.70 -10.04 17.35
N VAL A 26 -36.42 -10.27 17.68
CA VAL A 26 -35.93 -11.60 18.00
C VAL A 26 -36.52 -12.10 19.32
N ASN A 27 -36.47 -11.27 20.38
CA ASN A 27 -36.99 -11.63 21.71
C ASN A 27 -38.50 -11.88 21.72
N SER A 28 -39.25 -11.15 20.88
CA SER A 28 -40.71 -11.34 20.74
C SER A 28 -41.10 -12.44 19.75
N GLY A 29 -40.13 -13.11 19.11
CA GLY A 29 -40.37 -14.20 18.16
C GLY A 29 -40.83 -13.76 16.76
N VAL A 30 -40.89 -12.46 16.49
CA VAL A 30 -41.21 -11.90 15.16
C VAL A 30 -40.11 -12.25 14.15
N VAL A 31 -38.85 -12.26 14.58
CA VAL A 31 -37.70 -12.76 13.80
C VAL A 31 -37.17 -14.02 14.47
N PRO A 32 -37.24 -15.20 13.83
CA PRO A 32 -36.74 -16.43 14.45
C PRO A 32 -35.21 -16.42 14.55
N MET A 33 -34.65 -17.03 15.60
CA MET A 33 -33.18 -17.14 15.75
C MET A 33 -32.51 -17.81 14.55
N SER A 34 -33.16 -18.78 13.92
CA SER A 34 -32.67 -19.42 12.69
C SER A 34 -32.41 -18.43 11.55
N ARG A 35 -33.10 -17.28 11.52
CA ARG A 35 -32.86 -16.21 10.56
C ARG A 35 -31.61 -15.39 10.88
N ILE A 36 -31.31 -15.20 12.16
CA ILE A 36 -30.07 -14.55 12.61
C ILE A 36 -28.88 -15.48 12.32
N ASP A 37 -29.02 -16.76 12.64
CA ASP A 37 -27.98 -17.77 12.42
C ASP A 37 -27.65 -17.93 10.93
N ASP A 38 -28.64 -17.95 10.03
CA ASP A 38 -28.41 -17.95 8.58
C ASP A 38 -27.64 -16.70 8.11
N ALA A 39 -28.02 -15.51 8.61
CA ALA A 39 -27.38 -14.26 8.23
C ALA A 39 -25.91 -14.19 8.72
N VAL A 40 -25.66 -14.52 9.99
CA VAL A 40 -24.31 -14.54 10.58
C VAL A 40 -23.45 -15.61 9.92
N THR A 41 -23.98 -16.81 9.69
CA THR A 41 -23.27 -17.90 9.01
C THR A 41 -22.79 -17.47 7.63
N ARG A 42 -23.61 -16.75 6.85
CA ARG A 42 -23.21 -16.27 5.52
C ARG A 42 -22.14 -15.18 5.59
N ILE A 43 -22.23 -14.26 6.54
CA ILE A 43 -21.20 -13.21 6.73
C ILE A 43 -19.87 -13.85 7.15
N LEU A 44 -19.88 -14.71 8.16
CA LEU A 44 -18.68 -15.38 8.65
C LEU A 44 -18.09 -16.30 7.58
N ARG A 45 -18.92 -17.06 6.84
CA ARG A 45 -18.45 -17.89 5.72
C ARG A 45 -17.67 -17.07 4.71
N VAL A 46 -18.16 -15.88 4.31
CA VAL A 46 -17.44 -15.02 3.36
C VAL A 46 -16.12 -14.54 3.96
N LYS A 47 -16.12 -14.07 5.21
CA LYS A 47 -14.90 -13.59 5.88
C LYS A 47 -13.83 -14.66 6.05
N PHE A 48 -14.22 -15.87 6.46
CA PHE A 48 -13.29 -17.01 6.58
C PHE A 48 -12.84 -17.51 5.20
N ALA A 49 -13.76 -17.68 4.24
CA ALA A 49 -13.42 -18.17 2.91
C ALA A 49 -12.46 -17.23 2.15
N MET A 50 -12.53 -15.93 2.41
CA MET A 50 -11.65 -14.94 1.79
C MET A 50 -10.35 -14.70 2.59
N GLY A 51 -10.09 -15.49 3.64
CA GLY A 51 -8.87 -15.37 4.44
C GLY A 51 -8.76 -14.04 5.21
N LEU A 52 -9.87 -13.34 5.43
CA LEU A 52 -9.87 -12.00 6.06
C LEU A 52 -9.41 -12.06 7.53
N PHE A 53 -9.60 -13.20 8.19
CA PHE A 53 -9.13 -13.41 9.56
C PHE A 53 -7.64 -13.72 9.62
N GLU A 54 -7.08 -14.30 8.56
CA GLU A 54 -5.68 -14.67 8.44
C GLU A 54 -4.83 -13.50 7.90
N ASN A 55 -5.36 -12.74 6.94
CA ASN A 55 -4.70 -11.61 6.28
C ASN A 55 -5.60 -10.37 6.32
N PRO A 56 -5.74 -9.72 7.49
CA PRO A 56 -6.65 -8.58 7.64
C PRO A 56 -6.12 -7.28 7.01
N TYR A 57 -4.84 -7.24 6.62
CA TYR A 57 -4.14 -6.07 6.09
C TYR A 57 -3.55 -6.37 4.70
N ALA A 58 -3.42 -5.32 3.88
CA ALA A 58 -2.74 -5.43 2.59
C ALA A 58 -1.22 -5.41 2.78
N ASP A 59 -0.54 -6.41 2.26
CA ASP A 59 0.93 -6.44 2.19
C ASP A 59 1.41 -5.60 0.98
N PRO A 60 2.38 -4.68 1.15
CA PRO A 60 2.96 -3.96 0.01
C PRO A 60 3.46 -4.93 -1.07
N VAL A 61 3.19 -4.58 -2.34
CA VAL A 61 3.54 -5.42 -3.48
C VAL A 61 4.76 -4.84 -4.20
N LEU A 62 5.86 -5.60 -4.25
CA LEU A 62 7.05 -5.22 -4.99
C LEU A 62 6.86 -5.43 -6.48
N LEU A 63 6.83 -4.35 -7.26
CA LEU A 63 6.59 -4.37 -8.71
C LEU A 63 7.87 -4.39 -9.54
N LYS A 64 8.92 -3.75 -9.02
CA LYS A 64 10.24 -3.68 -9.66
C LYS A 64 11.33 -3.65 -8.59
N ASN A 65 12.46 -4.33 -8.84
CA ASN A 65 13.61 -4.33 -7.93
C ASN A 65 14.95 -4.40 -8.69
N GLY A 66 15.24 -3.37 -9.49
CA GLY A 66 16.46 -3.24 -10.31
C GLY A 66 16.18 -2.70 -11.71
N LYS A 67 17.03 -1.81 -12.22
CA LYS A 67 17.00 -1.31 -13.63
C LYS A 67 17.90 -2.13 -14.56
N THR A 68 18.99 -2.69 -14.05
CA THR A 68 20.06 -3.36 -14.80
C THR A 68 20.56 -4.59 -14.03
N SER A 69 21.47 -5.35 -14.65
CA SER A 69 22.10 -6.58 -14.14
C SER A 69 22.95 -6.43 -12.86
N ASP A 70 22.99 -5.25 -12.23
CA ASP A 70 23.88 -4.92 -11.11
C ASP A 70 23.33 -5.31 -9.72
N GLY A 71 22.26 -6.11 -9.69
CA GLY A 71 21.67 -6.66 -8.46
C GLY A 71 20.41 -5.93 -7.98
N PRO A 72 19.74 -6.47 -6.95
CA PRO A 72 18.51 -5.91 -6.40
C PRO A 72 18.77 -4.60 -5.62
N MET A 73 17.83 -3.66 -5.68
CA MET A 73 17.86 -2.40 -4.91
C MET A 73 17.38 -2.61 -3.47
N LEU A 74 16.33 -3.41 -3.28
CA LEU A 74 15.74 -3.77 -2.00
C LEU A 74 16.17 -5.19 -1.59
N PRO A 75 16.46 -5.43 -0.30
CA PRO A 75 16.34 -4.50 0.82
C PRO A 75 17.45 -3.44 0.90
N LEU A 76 17.13 -2.27 1.44
CA LEU A 76 18.06 -1.15 1.67
C LEU A 76 18.92 -1.39 2.91
N SER A 77 20.16 -0.91 2.91
CA SER A 77 20.99 -0.89 4.13
C SER A 77 20.50 0.18 5.11
N LYS A 78 20.15 -0.22 6.33
CA LYS A 78 19.85 0.71 7.46
C LYS A 78 21.04 1.63 7.81
N LYS A 79 22.27 1.22 7.48
CA LYS A 79 23.49 1.98 7.74
C LYS A 79 24.03 2.57 6.44
N ALA A 80 23.98 3.89 6.33
CA ALA A 80 24.50 4.64 5.20
C ALA A 80 24.95 6.04 5.67
N PRO A 81 25.97 6.67 5.08
CA PRO A 81 26.40 8.00 5.51
C PRO A 81 25.26 9.04 5.48
N LYS A 82 24.45 9.02 4.42
CA LYS A 82 23.36 9.99 4.21
C LYS A 82 22.34 9.47 3.21
N ILE A 83 21.06 9.63 3.51
CA ILE A 83 19.95 9.18 2.66
C ILE A 83 18.94 10.30 2.44
N LEU A 84 18.20 10.21 1.34
CA LEU A 84 17.11 11.14 1.01
C LEU A 84 15.75 10.47 1.19
N VAL A 85 14.82 11.15 1.84
CA VAL A 85 13.39 10.85 1.80
C VAL A 85 12.70 12.00 1.10
N ALA A 86 11.90 11.71 0.07
CA ALA A 86 11.27 12.72 -0.78
C ALA A 86 9.85 12.33 -1.22
N GLY A 87 9.16 13.26 -1.86
CA GLY A 87 7.82 13.08 -2.41
C GLY A 87 6.72 13.55 -1.46
N SER A 88 5.60 13.96 -2.05
CA SER A 88 4.43 14.54 -1.38
C SER A 88 3.77 13.62 -0.36
N HIS A 89 4.01 12.30 -0.44
CA HIS A 89 3.40 11.31 0.44
C HIS A 89 4.36 10.80 1.52
N ALA A 90 5.61 11.27 1.56
CA ALA A 90 6.59 10.74 2.49
C ALA A 90 6.35 11.20 3.94
N ASP A 91 5.89 12.44 4.14
CA ASP A 91 5.58 12.99 5.47
C ASP A 91 4.14 13.50 5.57
N ASN A 92 3.20 12.74 5.01
CA ASN A 92 1.78 13.08 5.00
C ASN A 92 0.93 11.90 5.48
N LEU A 93 0.54 11.92 6.76
CA LEU A 93 -0.21 10.83 7.40
C LEU A 93 -1.61 10.64 6.78
N GLY A 94 -2.28 11.75 6.45
CA GLY A 94 -3.59 11.73 5.82
C GLY A 94 -3.55 11.07 4.44
N TYR A 95 -2.51 11.35 3.64
CA TYR A 95 -2.36 10.75 2.31
C TYR A 95 -2.10 9.24 2.35
N GLN A 96 -1.26 8.75 3.28
CA GLN A 96 -1.06 7.29 3.42
C GLN A 96 -2.29 6.56 4.00
N CYS A 97 -3.22 7.28 4.64
CA CYS A 97 -4.48 6.71 5.10
C CYS A 97 -5.57 6.71 4.02
N GLY A 98 -5.65 7.79 3.25
CA GLY A 98 -6.67 7.97 2.21
C GLY A 98 -8.05 8.36 2.75
N GLY A 99 -9.08 8.11 1.92
CA GLY A 99 -10.48 8.39 2.27
C GLY A 99 -10.99 7.59 3.47
N TRP A 100 -12.13 7.97 4.03
CA TRP A 100 -12.72 7.35 5.23
C TRP A 100 -11.82 7.35 6.47
N THR A 101 -10.85 8.26 6.54
CA THR A 101 -9.98 8.40 7.71
C THR A 101 -10.18 9.76 8.36
N ILE A 102 -10.76 9.76 9.57
CA ILE A 102 -11.22 10.93 10.32
C ILE A 102 -12.35 11.67 9.59
N GLU A 103 -12.07 12.22 8.42
CA GLU A 103 -13.04 12.85 7.53
C GLU A 103 -13.53 11.89 6.44
N TRP A 104 -14.71 12.15 5.88
CA TRP A 104 -15.30 11.31 4.83
C TRP A 104 -14.37 11.19 3.63
N GLN A 105 -13.92 12.31 3.07
CA GLN A 105 -12.98 12.32 1.94
C GLN A 105 -11.54 12.02 2.35
N GLY A 106 -11.27 11.80 3.64
CA GLY A 106 -9.93 11.94 4.21
C GLY A 106 -9.49 13.41 4.23
N ASP A 107 -8.24 13.65 4.64
CA ASP A 107 -7.66 14.98 4.69
C ASP A 107 -6.13 14.88 4.55
N SER A 108 -5.43 16.01 4.43
CA SER A 108 -3.98 16.12 4.28
C SER A 108 -3.28 16.42 5.61
N GLY A 109 -2.03 15.99 5.74
CA GLY A 109 -1.17 16.29 6.88
C GLY A 109 -1.35 15.31 8.03
N ARG A 110 -1.08 15.76 9.26
CA ARG A 110 -1.13 14.92 10.46
C ARG A 110 -2.53 14.93 11.09
N ILE A 111 -3.43 14.18 10.48
CA ILE A 111 -4.88 14.18 10.80
C ILE A 111 -5.25 13.32 12.03
N THR A 112 -4.36 12.41 12.45
CA THR A 112 -4.55 11.51 13.60
C THR A 112 -3.20 11.10 14.21
N VAL A 113 -3.22 10.21 15.20
CA VAL A 113 -2.01 9.56 15.74
C VAL A 113 -1.53 8.48 14.76
N GLY A 114 -0.26 8.53 14.40
CA GLY A 114 0.37 7.56 13.51
C GLY A 114 1.80 7.93 13.18
N THR A 115 2.45 7.06 12.40
CA THR A 115 3.84 7.20 11.95
C THR A 115 3.83 7.39 10.43
N THR A 116 4.40 8.50 9.95
CA THR A 116 4.59 8.71 8.50
C THR A 116 5.71 7.83 7.96
N ILE A 117 5.83 7.68 6.63
CA ILE A 117 6.98 6.98 6.03
C ILE A 117 8.30 7.65 6.44
N LEU A 118 8.36 8.98 6.48
CA LEU A 118 9.53 9.73 6.95
C LEU A 118 9.87 9.40 8.42
N ASP A 119 8.88 9.44 9.30
CA ASP A 119 9.07 9.12 10.72
C ASP A 119 9.53 7.66 10.89
N ALA A 120 8.95 6.75 10.10
CA ALA A 120 9.31 5.34 10.10
C ALA A 120 10.76 5.12 9.62
N VAL A 121 11.19 5.81 8.56
CA VAL A 121 12.58 5.75 8.08
C VAL A 121 13.54 6.25 9.15
N ARG A 122 13.24 7.38 9.80
CA ARG A 122 14.06 7.91 10.90
C ARG A 122 14.17 6.94 12.08
N ALA A 123 13.12 6.18 12.36
CA ALA A 123 13.11 5.18 13.43
C ALA A 123 13.87 3.90 13.06
N ALA A 124 13.92 3.54 11.77
CA ALA A 124 14.47 2.26 11.31
C ALA A 124 15.99 2.29 11.03
N VAL A 125 16.54 3.43 10.63
CA VAL A 125 17.96 3.52 10.22
C VAL A 125 18.92 3.51 11.41
N ASP A 126 20.18 3.15 11.15
CA ASP A 126 21.27 3.22 12.12
C ASP A 126 21.42 4.68 12.63
N PRO A 127 21.72 4.92 13.93
CA PRO A 127 21.87 6.27 14.48
C PRO A 127 22.96 7.13 13.81
N SER A 128 23.91 6.52 13.10
CA SER A 128 24.93 7.22 12.30
C SER A 128 24.43 7.67 10.92
N THR A 129 23.28 7.18 10.47
CA THR A 129 22.69 7.53 9.17
C THR A 129 22.02 8.89 9.22
N THR A 130 22.49 9.83 8.41
CA THR A 130 21.83 11.15 8.28
C THR A 130 20.64 11.07 7.33
N VAL A 131 19.43 11.31 7.83
CA VAL A 131 18.20 11.35 7.02
C VAL A 131 17.86 12.79 6.64
N VAL A 132 17.82 13.09 5.34
CA VAL A 132 17.37 14.39 4.82
C VAL A 132 15.98 14.23 4.21
N PHE A 133 15.08 15.13 4.57
CA PHE A 133 13.76 15.23 3.93
C PHE A 133 13.71 16.45 3.01
N ALA A 134 13.24 16.25 1.78
CA ALA A 134 12.85 17.32 0.87
C ALA A 134 11.63 16.84 0.08
N GLU A 135 10.50 17.54 0.18
CA GLU A 135 9.24 17.07 -0.41
C GLU A 135 9.30 17.00 -1.94
N ASN A 136 9.80 18.05 -2.59
CA ASN A 136 9.93 18.11 -4.05
C ASN A 136 11.30 18.70 -4.46
N PRO A 137 12.40 17.96 -4.26
CA PRO A 137 13.73 18.44 -4.60
C PRO A 137 13.93 18.44 -6.12
N ASP A 138 14.68 19.42 -6.63
CA ASP A 138 15.18 19.38 -8.00
C ASP A 138 16.37 18.41 -8.15
N ALA A 139 16.72 18.09 -9.39
CA ALA A 139 17.80 17.17 -9.69
C ALA A 139 19.19 17.70 -9.25
N GLU A 140 19.38 19.01 -9.14
CA GLU A 140 20.66 19.61 -8.75
C GLU A 140 20.93 19.41 -7.25
N PHE A 141 19.90 19.64 -6.43
CA PHE A 141 19.91 19.35 -5.00
C PHE A 141 20.28 17.89 -4.74
N VAL A 142 19.66 16.96 -5.46
CA VAL A 142 19.90 15.51 -5.28
C VAL A 142 21.32 15.14 -5.68
N LYS A 143 21.81 15.62 -6.84
CA LYS A 143 23.18 15.35 -7.32
C LYS A 143 24.27 15.87 -6.37
N LYS A 144 24.07 17.05 -5.80
CA LYS A 144 25.03 17.67 -4.87
C LYS A 144 24.91 17.13 -3.44
N GLY A 145 23.81 16.46 -3.12
CA GLY A 145 23.47 16.07 -1.76
C GLY A 145 24.33 14.97 -1.15
N GLY A 146 25.04 14.20 -1.98
CA GLY A 146 25.91 13.10 -1.54
C GLY A 146 25.12 11.93 -0.91
N PHE A 147 23.94 11.63 -1.45
CA PHE A 147 23.05 10.60 -0.94
C PHE A 147 23.49 9.21 -1.39
N SER A 148 23.43 8.23 -0.50
CA SER A 148 23.67 6.82 -0.82
C SER A 148 22.52 6.21 -1.62
N TYR A 149 21.28 6.55 -1.25
CA TYR A 149 20.05 6.18 -1.94
C TYR A 149 18.92 7.14 -1.54
N ALA A 150 17.79 7.05 -2.25
CA ALA A 150 16.57 7.78 -1.94
C ALA A 150 15.35 6.88 -1.78
N ILE A 151 14.43 7.27 -0.90
CA ILE A 151 13.07 6.73 -0.80
C ILE A 151 12.13 7.85 -1.24
N VAL A 152 11.32 7.62 -2.27
CA VAL A 152 10.42 8.63 -2.83
C VAL A 152 8.97 8.15 -2.74
N ALA A 153 8.14 8.81 -1.94
CA ALA A 153 6.74 8.43 -1.78
C ALA A 153 5.81 9.43 -2.49
N VAL A 154 5.05 8.92 -3.46
CA VAL A 154 4.09 9.69 -4.28
C VAL A 154 2.83 8.88 -4.51
N GLY A 155 1.73 9.51 -4.92
CA GLY A 155 0.46 8.80 -4.95
C GLY A 155 -0.77 9.62 -5.28
N GLU A 156 -1.92 8.96 -5.20
CA GLU A 156 -3.24 9.60 -5.25
C GLU A 156 -3.51 10.35 -3.93
N HIS A 157 -4.15 11.53 -4.00
CA HIS A 157 -4.73 12.16 -2.81
C HIS A 157 -5.90 11.33 -2.26
N PRO A 158 -6.31 11.55 -0.99
CA PRO A 158 -7.51 10.96 -0.42
C PRO A 158 -8.78 11.25 -1.24
N TYR A 159 -9.64 10.24 -1.39
CA TYR A 159 -10.96 10.37 -2.02
C TYR A 159 -11.90 9.28 -1.49
N THR A 160 -13.20 9.52 -1.60
CA THR A 160 -14.25 8.49 -1.39
C THR A 160 -15.38 8.63 -2.39
N GLU A 161 -15.94 7.47 -2.76
CA GLU A 161 -17.14 7.37 -3.60
C GLU A 161 -16.98 8.16 -4.91
N THR A 162 -17.94 9.03 -5.24
CA THR A 162 -17.97 9.79 -6.50
C THR A 162 -16.77 10.72 -6.67
N ALA A 163 -16.17 11.22 -5.59
CA ALA A 163 -14.97 12.05 -5.69
C ALA A 163 -13.75 11.25 -6.18
N GLY A 164 -13.80 9.92 -6.05
CA GLY A 164 -12.79 9.00 -6.56
C GLY A 164 -13.00 8.56 -8.00
N ASP A 165 -14.12 8.91 -8.65
CA ASP A 165 -14.36 8.55 -10.04
C ASP A 165 -13.35 9.27 -10.95
N ASN A 166 -12.47 8.50 -11.60
CA ASN A 166 -11.38 9.04 -12.42
C ASN A 166 -11.15 8.15 -13.65
N LEU A 167 -11.25 8.76 -14.85
CA LEU A 167 -11.10 8.08 -16.13
C LEU A 167 -9.66 8.03 -16.65
N ASN A 168 -8.77 8.90 -16.16
CA ASN A 168 -7.37 8.94 -16.60
C ASN A 168 -6.45 8.08 -15.73
N LEU A 169 -6.81 7.90 -14.44
CA LEU A 169 -6.04 7.10 -13.47
C LEU A 169 -4.54 7.45 -13.42
N THR A 170 -4.20 8.73 -13.57
CA THR A 170 -2.85 9.27 -13.42
C THR A 170 -2.74 9.97 -12.06
N ILE A 171 -1.61 9.77 -11.35
CA ILE A 171 -1.37 10.45 -10.07
C ILE A 171 -1.19 11.97 -10.28
N PRO A 172 -1.57 12.81 -9.30
CA PRO A 172 -1.35 14.25 -9.37
C PRO A 172 0.13 14.63 -9.37
N GLU A 173 0.45 15.78 -9.98
CA GLU A 173 1.76 16.44 -9.86
C GLU A 173 1.77 17.45 -8.70
N PRO A 174 2.93 17.72 -8.06
CA PRO A 174 4.23 17.07 -8.28
C PRO A 174 4.24 15.62 -7.76
N GLY A 175 4.64 14.70 -8.64
CA GLY A 175 4.60 13.25 -8.39
C GLY A 175 5.62 12.53 -9.27
N LEU A 176 5.28 12.31 -10.54
CA LEU A 176 6.22 11.73 -11.51
C LEU A 176 7.45 12.64 -11.67
N SER A 177 7.26 13.96 -11.73
CA SER A 177 8.38 14.90 -11.86
C SER A 177 9.37 14.81 -10.69
N THR A 178 8.90 14.62 -9.46
CA THR A 178 9.74 14.40 -8.28
C THR A 178 10.50 13.07 -8.37
N VAL A 179 9.81 12.00 -8.79
CA VAL A 179 10.44 10.69 -9.01
C VAL A 179 11.53 10.77 -10.08
N GLU A 180 11.26 11.42 -11.22
CA GLU A 180 12.26 11.62 -12.28
C GLU A 180 13.47 12.44 -11.81
N ALA A 181 13.24 13.54 -11.08
CA ALA A 181 14.32 14.39 -10.56
C ALA A 181 15.22 13.64 -9.57
N VAL A 182 14.65 12.84 -8.68
CA VAL A 182 15.40 12.08 -7.68
C VAL A 182 16.09 10.86 -8.30
N CYS A 183 15.33 10.01 -8.98
CA CYS A 183 15.82 8.75 -9.53
C CYS A 183 16.77 8.91 -10.72
N GLY A 184 16.76 10.08 -11.37
CA GLY A 184 17.75 10.46 -12.37
C GLY A 184 19.10 10.90 -11.78
N ALA A 185 19.18 11.09 -10.46
CA ALA A 185 20.36 11.60 -9.77
C ALA A 185 20.96 10.61 -8.75
N VAL A 186 20.15 9.75 -8.14
CA VAL A 186 20.58 8.73 -7.18
C VAL A 186 19.67 7.49 -7.31
N GLN A 187 20.18 6.30 -6.97
CA GLN A 187 19.34 5.10 -6.92
C GLN A 187 18.15 5.31 -5.97
N CYS A 188 16.94 4.94 -6.42
CA CYS A 188 15.73 5.25 -5.69
C CYS A 188 14.78 4.05 -5.53
N ALA A 189 14.13 3.97 -4.38
CA ALA A 189 12.96 3.13 -4.15
C ALA A 189 11.72 4.02 -4.12
N THR A 190 10.84 3.86 -5.11
CA THR A 190 9.57 4.59 -5.18
C THR A 190 8.49 3.81 -4.44
N VAL A 191 7.85 4.47 -3.48
CA VAL A 191 6.68 3.97 -2.75
C VAL A 191 5.43 4.64 -3.33
N LEU A 192 4.64 3.87 -4.07
CA LEU A 192 3.40 4.33 -4.66
C LEU A 192 2.23 4.11 -3.69
N ILE A 193 1.62 5.22 -3.27
CA ILE A 193 0.40 5.25 -2.43
C ILE A 193 -0.82 5.41 -3.34
N SER A 194 -1.71 4.44 -3.37
CA SER A 194 -2.91 4.51 -4.22
C SER A 194 -4.02 3.59 -3.75
N GLY A 195 -5.28 3.96 -4.01
CA GLY A 195 -6.42 3.09 -3.71
C GLY A 195 -6.61 1.95 -4.73
N ARG A 196 -5.85 1.98 -5.83
CA ARG A 196 -6.05 1.14 -7.03
C ARG A 196 -4.82 1.16 -7.96
N PRO A 197 -4.76 0.27 -8.98
CA PRO A 197 -3.82 0.41 -10.09
C PRO A 197 -4.02 1.75 -10.81
N VAL A 198 -2.90 2.41 -11.10
CA VAL A 198 -2.81 3.70 -11.81
C VAL A 198 -1.82 3.58 -12.96
N VAL A 199 -1.75 4.57 -13.85
CA VAL A 199 -0.73 4.61 -14.92
C VAL A 199 0.67 4.58 -14.28
N ALA A 200 1.39 3.47 -14.47
CA ALA A 200 2.60 3.17 -13.71
C ALA A 200 3.88 3.12 -14.57
N GLN A 201 3.78 2.98 -15.90
CA GLN A 201 4.95 2.83 -16.76
C GLN A 201 5.97 3.96 -16.65
N PRO A 202 5.58 5.25 -16.56
CA PRO A 202 6.55 6.33 -16.35
C PRO A 202 7.30 6.20 -15.02
N LEU A 203 6.59 5.87 -13.94
CA LEU A 203 7.19 5.61 -12.63
C LEU A 203 8.13 4.39 -12.67
N LEU A 204 7.72 3.31 -13.34
CA LEU A 204 8.53 2.10 -13.53
C LEU A 204 9.80 2.40 -14.33
N ALA A 205 9.73 3.25 -15.36
CA ALA A 205 10.88 3.62 -16.16
C ALA A 205 11.88 4.43 -15.33
N ALA A 206 11.40 5.39 -14.54
CA ALA A 206 12.23 6.26 -13.71
C ALA A 206 12.83 5.54 -12.49
N SER A 207 12.13 4.58 -11.87
CA SER A 207 12.50 4.04 -10.55
C SER A 207 13.43 2.83 -10.61
N ASP A 208 14.34 2.67 -9.64
CA ASP A 208 15.16 1.44 -9.50
C ASP A 208 14.36 0.32 -8.86
N ALA A 209 13.69 0.62 -7.74
CA ALA A 209 12.63 -0.21 -7.19
C ALA A 209 11.29 0.53 -7.16
N LEU A 210 10.18 -0.19 -7.32
CA LEU A 210 8.84 0.37 -7.20
C LEU A 210 7.96 -0.58 -6.38
N VAL A 211 7.37 -0.03 -5.32
CA VAL A 211 6.48 -0.73 -4.39
C VAL A 211 5.09 -0.12 -4.48
N ALA A 212 4.07 -0.95 -4.71
CA ALA A 212 2.68 -0.54 -4.53
C ALA A 212 2.29 -0.77 -3.06
N ALA A 213 2.22 0.31 -2.28
CA ALA A 213 1.93 0.27 -0.85
C ALA A 213 0.44 0.45 -0.52
N TRP A 214 -0.39 0.67 -1.55
CA TRP A 214 -1.83 0.89 -1.41
C TRP A 214 -2.15 2.12 -0.54
N LEU A 215 -3.08 2.00 0.40
CA LEU A 215 -3.36 2.97 1.46
C LEU A 215 -3.03 2.29 2.80
N PRO A 216 -1.77 2.35 3.27
CA PRO A 216 -1.29 1.53 4.38
C PRO A 216 -1.80 1.95 5.77
N GLY A 217 -2.49 3.10 5.88
CA GLY A 217 -3.06 3.55 7.16
C GLY A 217 -2.04 4.24 8.06
N SER A 218 -2.25 4.21 9.39
CA SER A 218 -1.46 4.99 10.35
C SER A 218 -0.05 4.45 10.62
N GLU A 219 0.21 3.18 10.32
CA GLU A 219 1.43 2.49 10.73
C GLU A 219 2.47 2.43 9.60
N GLY A 220 3.06 3.58 9.26
CA GLY A 220 4.08 3.69 8.19
C GLY A 220 5.31 2.79 8.39
N GLN A 221 5.54 2.26 9.59
CA GLN A 221 6.60 1.30 9.89
C GLN A 221 6.48 0.00 9.08
N GLY A 222 5.27 -0.45 8.76
CA GLY A 222 5.08 -1.64 7.92
C GLY A 222 5.68 -1.49 6.51
N VAL A 223 5.76 -0.25 6.00
CA VAL A 223 6.46 0.03 4.73
C VAL A 223 7.98 -0.14 4.91
N THR A 224 8.55 0.43 5.96
CA THR A 224 10.00 0.38 6.21
C THR A 224 10.50 -0.99 6.63
N ASP A 225 9.68 -1.78 7.32
CA ASP A 225 9.95 -3.17 7.68
C ASP A 225 10.32 -4.00 6.44
N ALA A 226 9.60 -3.81 5.32
CA ALA A 226 9.89 -4.47 4.06
C ALA A 226 11.03 -3.78 3.28
N LEU A 227 11.06 -2.44 3.23
CA LEU A 227 12.11 -1.70 2.50
C LEU A 227 13.51 -1.97 3.04
N PHE A 228 13.67 -2.10 4.36
CA PHE A 228 14.95 -2.39 5.01
C PHE A 228 15.19 -3.88 5.27
N GLY A 229 14.26 -4.75 4.86
CA GLY A 229 14.43 -6.20 4.92
C GLY A 229 14.32 -6.81 6.30
N ASP A 230 13.64 -6.16 7.26
CA ASP A 230 13.25 -6.84 8.50
C ASP A 230 12.28 -8.00 8.19
N TYR A 231 11.45 -7.80 7.15
CA TYR A 231 10.63 -8.83 6.52
C TYR A 231 10.84 -8.82 5.00
N GLY A 232 10.67 -9.99 4.39
CA GLY A 232 10.63 -10.11 2.94
C GLY A 232 9.32 -9.60 2.35
N PHE A 233 9.34 -9.03 1.15
CA PHE A 233 8.10 -8.72 0.43
C PHE A 233 7.37 -10.02 0.09
N THR A 234 6.12 -10.15 0.54
CA THR A 234 5.27 -11.31 0.20
C THR A 234 4.00 -10.95 -0.56
N GLY A 235 3.72 -9.65 -0.70
CA GLY A 235 2.53 -9.13 -1.36
C GLY A 235 2.34 -9.67 -2.78
N ARG A 236 1.09 -9.88 -3.14
CA ARG A 236 0.64 -10.32 -4.47
C ARG A 236 -0.51 -9.42 -4.89
N LEU A 237 -0.50 -8.97 -6.14
CA LEU A 237 -1.52 -8.07 -6.68
C LEU A 237 -2.91 -8.71 -6.56
N ALA A 238 -3.79 -8.12 -5.76
CA ALA A 238 -5.19 -8.53 -5.67
C ALA A 238 -6.04 -8.04 -6.87
N ARG A 239 -5.46 -7.22 -7.75
CA ARG A 239 -6.09 -6.67 -8.96
C ARG A 239 -5.13 -6.68 -10.14
N THR A 240 -5.68 -6.82 -11.35
CA THR A 240 -4.95 -6.62 -12.60
C THR A 240 -4.41 -5.19 -12.69
N TRP A 241 -3.14 -5.03 -13.05
CA TRP A 241 -2.56 -3.73 -13.42
C TRP A 241 -2.63 -3.56 -14.93
N PHE A 242 -3.35 -2.55 -15.42
CA PHE A 242 -3.52 -2.29 -16.86
C PHE A 242 -2.27 -1.63 -17.47
N LYS A 243 -2.09 -1.76 -18.79
CA LYS A 243 -1.11 -0.96 -19.55
C LYS A 243 -1.70 0.40 -19.91
N SER A 244 -2.97 0.44 -20.30
CA SER A 244 -3.64 1.69 -20.66
C SER A 244 -5.08 1.70 -20.16
N VAL A 245 -5.62 2.88 -19.85
CA VAL A 245 -7.00 3.00 -19.36
C VAL A 245 -8.04 2.60 -20.41
N GLU A 246 -7.68 2.66 -21.69
CA GLU A 246 -8.48 2.20 -22.83
C GLU A 246 -8.73 0.69 -22.82
N GLN A 247 -7.95 -0.08 -22.06
CA GLN A 247 -8.20 -1.52 -21.88
C GLN A 247 -9.36 -1.79 -20.90
N LEU A 248 -9.80 -0.80 -20.14
CA LEU A 248 -10.80 -1.01 -19.09
C LEU A 248 -12.21 -1.12 -19.66
N PRO A 249 -13.05 -2.02 -19.13
CA PRO A 249 -12.75 -3.01 -18.10
C PRO A 249 -11.94 -4.21 -18.63
N MET A 250 -10.94 -4.67 -17.86
CA MET A 250 -10.13 -5.86 -18.14
C MET A 250 -9.81 -6.62 -16.86
N ASN A 251 -10.29 -7.85 -16.75
CA ASN A 251 -10.14 -8.72 -15.59
C ASN A 251 -9.59 -10.10 -15.99
N VAL A 252 -9.02 -10.80 -15.00
CA VAL A 252 -8.51 -12.15 -15.20
C VAL A 252 -9.63 -13.06 -15.74
N GLY A 253 -9.34 -13.77 -16.83
CA GLY A 253 -10.30 -14.64 -17.54
C GLY A 253 -10.96 -13.99 -18.76
N ASP A 254 -10.80 -12.69 -18.98
CA ASP A 254 -11.30 -12.03 -20.19
C ASP A 254 -10.52 -12.49 -21.44
N ALA A 255 -11.20 -12.58 -22.59
CA ALA A 255 -10.57 -13.01 -23.85
C ALA A 255 -9.47 -12.04 -24.32
N HIS A 256 -9.58 -10.75 -23.98
CA HIS A 256 -8.63 -9.68 -24.31
C HIS A 256 -7.68 -9.34 -23.14
N TYR A 257 -7.44 -10.29 -22.22
CA TYR A 257 -6.61 -10.07 -21.03
C TYR A 257 -5.12 -9.87 -21.37
N ASP A 258 -4.68 -8.61 -21.42
CA ASP A 258 -3.29 -8.19 -21.71
C ASP A 258 -2.76 -7.18 -20.67
N PRO A 259 -2.46 -7.63 -19.44
CA PRO A 259 -2.09 -6.74 -18.35
C PRO A 259 -0.62 -6.25 -18.41
N LEU A 260 -0.34 -5.13 -17.75
CA LEU A 260 1.03 -4.73 -17.41
C LEU A 260 1.59 -5.67 -16.34
N PHE A 261 0.81 -5.90 -15.28
CA PHE A 261 1.06 -6.93 -14.29
C PHE A 261 -0.22 -7.75 -14.06
N PRO A 262 -0.17 -9.08 -14.20
CA PRO A 262 -1.34 -9.92 -13.99
C PRO A 262 -1.76 -9.96 -12.51
N LEU A 263 -3.01 -10.35 -12.25
CA LEU A 263 -3.46 -10.66 -10.89
C LEU A 263 -2.53 -11.74 -10.28
N GLY A 264 -2.16 -11.55 -9.03
CA GLY A 264 -1.23 -12.41 -8.32
C GLY A 264 0.25 -12.13 -8.60
N PHE A 265 0.59 -11.13 -9.42
CA PHE A 265 1.99 -10.72 -9.58
C PHE A 265 2.55 -10.08 -8.30
N GLY A 266 3.81 -10.30 -8.01
CA GLY A 266 4.54 -9.64 -6.92
C GLY A 266 5.92 -10.27 -6.77
N LEU A 267 6.97 -9.44 -6.83
CA LEU A 267 8.33 -9.89 -6.55
C LEU A 267 8.49 -10.13 -5.04
N THR A 268 9.46 -10.96 -4.68
CA THR A 268 9.75 -11.28 -3.28
C THR A 268 11.18 -10.86 -2.94
N THR A 269 11.42 -10.59 -1.65
CA THR A 269 12.76 -10.50 -1.07
C THR A 269 12.85 -11.48 0.10
N GLU A 270 14.06 -11.85 0.50
CA GLU A 270 14.28 -12.59 1.73
C GLU A 270 14.46 -11.58 2.89
N GLY A 271 13.86 -11.86 4.05
CA GLY A 271 14.11 -11.08 5.26
C GLY A 271 15.50 -11.38 5.82
N ALA A 272 16.10 -10.41 6.50
CA ALA A 272 17.35 -10.61 7.19
C ALA A 272 17.17 -11.71 8.25
N SER A 273 17.90 -12.82 8.14
CA SER A 273 18.00 -13.77 9.23
C SER A 273 18.60 -13.04 10.43
N GLN A 274 17.90 -13.02 11.56
CA GLN A 274 18.52 -12.67 12.82
C GLN A 274 19.72 -13.61 13.00
N GLY A 275 20.92 -13.03 13.08
CA GLY A 275 22.15 -13.79 13.04
C GLY A 275 22.22 -14.81 14.19
N ASP A 276 22.25 -16.09 13.82
CA ASP A 276 22.92 -17.11 14.61
C ASP A 276 24.27 -17.41 13.94
N GLY A 277 25.33 -16.88 14.54
CA GLY A 277 26.66 -17.37 14.28
C GLY A 277 26.78 -18.80 14.80
N VAL A 278 26.83 -19.77 13.89
CA VAL A 278 27.51 -21.04 14.12
C VAL A 278 28.26 -21.40 12.85
N ALA A 279 29.58 -21.35 12.94
CA ALA A 279 30.47 -21.97 11.98
C ALA A 279 30.15 -23.47 11.91
N ILE A 280 29.85 -23.98 10.71
CA ILE A 280 29.94 -25.41 10.43
C ILE A 280 30.89 -25.60 9.25
N HIS A 281 31.97 -26.28 9.59
CA HIS A 281 33.09 -26.71 8.77
C HIS A 281 32.66 -27.38 7.47
N SER A 282 33.39 -27.07 6.39
CA SER A 282 33.59 -28.03 5.29
C SER A 282 34.25 -29.30 5.84
N SER A 283 33.67 -30.44 5.52
CA SER A 283 34.41 -31.70 5.41
C SER A 283 33.68 -32.69 4.50
N MET A 284 34.35 -32.93 3.37
CA MET A 284 34.28 -34.05 2.40
C MET A 284 32.98 -34.33 1.66
#